data_AF-A0A9D4NHZ5-F1
#
_entry.id   AF-A0A9D4NHZ5-F1
#
_cell.length_a   1.000
_cell.length_b   1.000
_cell.length_c   1.000
_cell.angle_alpha   90.00
_cell.angle_beta   90.00
_cell.angle_gamma   90.00
#
_symmetry.space_group_name_H-M   'P 1'
#
loop_
_entity.id
_entity.type
_entity.pdbx_description
1 polymer ?
#
loop_
_entity_poly.entity_id
_entity_poly.type
_entity_poly.pdbx_seq_one_letter_code
_entity_poly.pdbx_strand_id
1 'polypeptide(L)'
;MGGDGGSSDKKRKGKEESKRKYEENRTRNFLPKWREEYKWLEYNEEQDHMFCTPCRHFEKDSIFVTGTNNYRIEAIKQHAVSVVHMTCTKRYDIKLLQDKNVSVHCSCTGEVAALSSVSNDGLQPAVIGPLDIAVRKLNEDQRKKLSMIVFFNTVYFVAKRELPFSLYPDLLKLQSQNGVDPPSSYLTIQACRRFMEFILETYNPTRLHY
;
A
#
# COMPACT_ATOMS: atom_id res chain seq x y z
N MET A 1 -50.28 -1.45 -38.82
CA MET A 1 -49.51 -1.54 -37.56
C MET A 1 -48.39 -0.53 -37.62
N GLY A 2 -48.33 0.41 -36.68
CA GLY A 2 -47.24 1.41 -36.60
C GLY A 2 -47.50 2.34 -35.42
N GLY A 3 -46.93 1.99 -34.26
CA GLY A 3 -47.27 2.55 -32.95
C GLY A 3 -46.49 3.79 -32.53
N ASP A 4 -47.13 4.52 -31.62
CA ASP A 4 -46.68 5.69 -30.85
C ASP A 4 -45.33 5.51 -30.13
N GLY A 5 -44.34 6.32 -30.51
CA GLY A 5 -43.02 6.42 -29.85
C GLY A 5 -42.73 7.73 -29.12
N GLY A 6 -43.68 8.69 -29.04
CA GLY A 6 -43.38 10.09 -28.68
C GLY A 6 -43.57 10.52 -27.21
N SER A 7 -44.13 9.67 -26.35
CA SER A 7 -44.59 10.09 -25.00
C SER A 7 -43.55 9.89 -23.89
N SER A 8 -42.63 8.95 -24.05
CA SER A 8 -41.68 8.53 -23.02
C SER A 8 -40.53 9.53 -22.77
N ASP A 9 -40.06 10.21 -23.83
CA ASP A 9 -38.89 11.11 -23.75
C ASP A 9 -39.21 12.47 -23.14
N LYS A 10 -40.42 13.01 -23.38
CA LYS A 10 -40.85 14.28 -22.75
C LYS A 10 -40.96 14.15 -21.23
N LYS A 11 -41.38 12.97 -20.74
CA LYS A 11 -41.53 12.69 -19.30
C LYS A 11 -40.19 12.54 -18.59
N ARG A 12 -39.15 12.01 -19.26
CA ARG A 12 -37.77 11.94 -18.74
C ARG A 12 -37.14 13.32 -18.59
N LYS A 13 -37.24 14.17 -19.63
CA LYS A 13 -36.66 15.53 -19.61
C LYS A 13 -37.22 16.40 -18.47
N GLY A 14 -38.54 16.40 -18.25
CA GLY A 14 -39.15 17.21 -17.17
C GLY A 14 -38.74 16.79 -15.76
N LYS A 15 -38.45 15.50 -15.55
CA LYS A 15 -38.00 14.97 -14.25
C LYS A 15 -36.54 15.32 -13.95
N GLU A 16 -35.71 15.40 -14.98
CA GLU A 16 -34.29 15.73 -14.91
C GLU A 16 -34.06 17.23 -14.67
N GLU A 17 -34.86 18.07 -15.33
CA GLU A 17 -34.88 19.52 -15.14
C GLU A 17 -35.38 19.93 -13.75
N SER A 18 -36.40 19.25 -13.22
CA SER A 18 -36.87 19.46 -11.84
C SER A 18 -35.82 19.06 -10.80
N LYS A 19 -35.07 17.98 -11.04
CA LYS A 19 -33.94 17.57 -10.18
C LYS A 19 -32.82 18.61 -10.20
N ARG A 20 -32.46 19.14 -11.38
CA ARG A 20 -31.45 20.21 -11.50
C ARG A 20 -31.84 21.45 -10.72
N LYS A 21 -33.08 21.95 -10.88
CA LYS A 21 -33.58 23.10 -10.11
C LYS A 21 -33.56 22.87 -8.61
N TYR A 22 -33.94 21.68 -8.14
CA TYR A 22 -33.86 21.33 -6.72
C TYR A 22 -32.41 21.36 -6.20
N GLU A 23 -31.46 20.88 -7.01
CA GLU A 23 -30.05 20.86 -6.63
C GLU A 23 -29.36 22.22 -6.70
N GLU A 24 -29.78 23.08 -7.64
CA GLU A 24 -29.29 24.46 -7.77
C GLU A 24 -29.80 25.37 -6.63
N ASN A 25 -31.01 25.14 -6.11
CA ASN A 25 -31.60 25.93 -5.02
C ASN A 25 -31.20 25.48 -3.62
N ARG A 26 -30.53 24.33 -3.47
CA ARG A 26 -30.17 23.78 -2.15
C ARG A 26 -28.78 24.24 -1.73
N THR A 27 -28.70 25.05 -0.69
CA THR A 27 -27.44 25.32 0.02
C THR A 27 -26.97 24.05 0.73
N ARG A 28 -25.71 23.67 0.52
CA ARG A 28 -25.07 22.51 1.14
C ARG A 28 -23.92 23.04 1.97
N ASN A 29 -23.83 22.58 3.21
CA ASN A 29 -22.77 22.94 4.14
C ASN A 29 -22.02 21.66 4.54
N PHE A 30 -20.80 21.82 5.04
CA PHE A 30 -20.07 20.72 5.66
C PHE A 30 -20.87 20.15 6.84
N LEU A 31 -21.08 18.84 6.84
CA LEU A 31 -21.81 18.14 7.90
C LEU A 31 -20.80 17.54 8.89
N PRO A 32 -20.84 17.89 10.19
CA PRO A 32 -19.87 17.41 11.18
C PRO A 32 -19.73 15.88 11.23
N LYS A 33 -20.84 15.16 11.06
CA LYS A 33 -20.88 13.68 10.98
C LYS A 33 -19.95 13.09 9.93
N TRP A 34 -19.62 13.82 8.87
CA TRP A 34 -18.67 13.35 7.85
C TRP A 34 -17.26 13.22 8.40
N ARG A 35 -16.86 14.05 9.36
CA ARG A 35 -15.55 13.95 10.02
C ARG A 35 -15.47 12.71 10.92
N GLU A 36 -16.61 12.27 11.47
CA GLU A 36 -16.70 11.04 12.28
C GLU A 36 -16.62 9.77 11.41
N GLU A 37 -17.35 9.74 10.29
CA GLU A 37 -17.37 8.62 9.34
C GLU A 37 -16.06 8.54 8.53
N TYR A 38 -15.53 9.68 8.10
CA TYR A 38 -14.32 9.79 7.30
C TYR A 38 -13.22 10.49 8.11
N LYS A 39 -12.53 9.72 8.95
CA LYS A 39 -11.49 10.24 9.87
C LYS A 39 -10.33 11.00 9.19
N TRP A 40 -10.14 10.79 7.89
CA TRP A 40 -9.13 11.45 7.06
C TRP A 40 -9.59 12.79 6.47
N LEU A 41 -10.87 13.15 6.64
CA LEU A 41 -11.47 14.35 6.07
C LEU A 41 -11.37 15.51 7.07
N GLU A 42 -10.66 16.55 6.67
CA GLU A 42 -10.54 17.79 7.42
C GLU A 42 -11.33 18.90 6.75
N TYR A 43 -11.86 19.82 7.55
CA TYR A 43 -12.59 20.99 7.09
C TYR A 43 -11.91 22.25 7.64
N ASN A 44 -11.66 23.21 6.75
CA ASN A 44 -11.14 24.54 7.10
C ASN A 44 -12.28 25.55 7.01
N GLU A 45 -12.66 26.12 8.16
CA GLU A 45 -13.74 27.11 8.28
C GLU A 45 -13.38 28.46 7.62
N GLU A 46 -12.10 28.83 7.57
CA GLU A 46 -11.65 30.11 7.01
C GLU A 46 -11.73 30.15 5.49
N GLN A 47 -11.50 29.00 4.85
CA GLN A 47 -11.50 28.87 3.39
C GLN A 47 -12.73 28.15 2.84
N ASP A 48 -13.68 27.75 3.71
CA ASP A 48 -14.87 26.97 3.34
C ASP A 48 -14.50 25.77 2.43
N HIS A 49 -13.44 25.04 2.82
CA HIS A 49 -12.90 23.93 2.03
C HIS A 49 -12.69 22.69 2.88
N MET A 50 -13.05 21.52 2.32
CA MET A 50 -12.68 20.22 2.86
C MET A 50 -11.46 19.63 2.13
N PHE A 51 -10.63 18.92 2.88
CA PHE A 51 -9.36 18.34 2.45
C PHE A 51 -9.22 16.90 2.93
N CYS A 52 -8.43 16.11 2.20
CA CYS A 52 -8.04 14.77 2.63
C CYS A 52 -6.60 14.80 3.14
N THR A 53 -6.37 14.55 4.43
CA THR A 53 -5.05 14.65 5.07
C THR A 53 -4.00 13.73 4.42
N PRO A 54 -4.28 12.42 4.18
CA PRO A 54 -3.36 11.54 3.48
C PRO A 54 -3.02 12.02 2.06
N CYS A 55 -4.02 12.40 1.27
CA CYS A 55 -3.81 12.81 -0.11
C CYS A 55 -3.02 14.13 -0.19
N ARG A 56 -3.29 15.09 0.70
CA ARG A 56 -2.54 16.37 0.76
C ARG A 56 -1.06 16.18 1.06
N HIS A 57 -0.70 15.05 1.67
CA HIS A 57 0.68 14.76 2.04
C HIS A 57 1.51 14.14 0.90
N PHE A 58 0.89 13.34 0.04
CA PHE A 58 1.61 12.53 -0.95
C PHE A 58 1.26 12.85 -2.41
N GLU A 59 0.11 13.45 -2.66
CA GLU A 59 -0.39 13.74 -4.00
C GLU A 59 -0.50 15.23 -4.25
N LYS A 60 -0.48 15.61 -5.53
CA LYS A 60 -0.56 17.01 -5.97
C LYS A 60 -1.85 17.32 -6.74
N ASP A 61 -2.46 16.31 -7.37
CA ASP A 61 -3.49 16.50 -8.39
C ASP A 61 -4.86 15.91 -7.99
N SER A 62 -5.32 16.16 -6.77
CA SER A 62 -6.69 15.84 -6.37
C SER A 62 -7.42 17.08 -5.87
N ILE A 63 -8.72 17.19 -6.18
CA ILE A 63 -9.58 18.27 -5.67
C ILE A 63 -9.62 18.33 -4.13
N PHE A 64 -9.31 17.22 -3.46
CA PHE A 64 -9.21 17.13 -1.99
C PHE A 64 -7.81 17.53 -1.45
N VAL A 65 -6.83 17.81 -2.33
CA VAL A 65 -5.50 18.32 -1.97
C VAL A 65 -5.51 19.84 -1.92
N THR A 66 -6.01 20.48 -2.98
CA THR A 66 -6.13 21.95 -3.07
C THR A 66 -7.28 22.50 -2.24
N GLY A 67 -8.23 21.64 -1.86
CA GLY A 67 -9.44 22.02 -1.14
C GLY A 67 -10.64 22.08 -2.06
N THR A 68 -11.77 21.55 -1.59
CA THR A 68 -13.03 21.58 -2.33
C THR A 68 -14.16 22.07 -1.43
N ASN A 69 -15.01 22.95 -1.96
CA ASN A 69 -16.24 23.42 -1.31
C ASN A 69 -17.47 22.64 -1.82
N ASN A 70 -17.24 21.57 -2.59
CA ASN A 70 -18.31 20.73 -3.12
C ASN A 70 -18.80 19.76 -2.04
N TYR A 71 -19.72 20.21 -1.18
CA TYR A 71 -20.32 19.44 -0.10
C TYR A 71 -21.33 18.37 -0.59
N ARG A 72 -20.88 17.52 -1.50
CA ARG A 72 -21.58 16.32 -1.98
C ARG A 72 -21.00 15.09 -1.31
N ILE A 73 -21.84 14.34 -0.60
CA ILE A 73 -21.41 13.06 0.00
C ILE A 73 -20.95 12.07 -1.07
N GLU A 74 -21.53 12.09 -2.27
CA GLU A 74 -21.11 11.25 -3.39
C GLU A 74 -19.66 11.53 -3.81
N ALA A 75 -19.21 12.79 -3.73
CA ALA A 75 -17.82 13.14 -4.04
C ALA A 75 -16.86 12.56 -3.00
N ILE A 76 -17.22 12.61 -1.71
CA ILE A 76 -16.45 12.01 -0.62
C ILE A 76 -16.39 10.48 -0.78
N LYS A 77 -17.53 9.84 -1.07
CA LYS A 77 -17.61 8.39 -1.30
C LYS A 77 -16.77 7.94 -2.49
N GLN A 78 -16.83 8.65 -3.61
CA GLN A 78 -16.02 8.35 -4.79
C GLN A 78 -14.52 8.53 -4.51
N HIS A 79 -14.14 9.55 -3.75
CA HIS A 79 -12.77 9.74 -3.33
C HIS A 79 -12.27 8.59 -2.45
N ALA A 80 -13.08 8.19 -1.45
CA ALA A 80 -12.75 7.15 -0.48
C ALA A 80 -12.39 5.80 -1.13
N VAL A 81 -13.05 5.47 -2.25
CA VAL A 81 -12.81 4.22 -2.99
C VAL A 81 -11.76 4.34 -4.09
N SER A 82 -11.21 5.54 -4.32
CA SER A 82 -10.20 5.73 -5.37
C SER A 82 -8.88 5.04 -5.01
N VAL A 83 -8.24 4.42 -5.99
CA VAL A 83 -6.93 3.75 -5.82
C VAL A 83 -5.87 4.71 -5.29
N VAL A 84 -5.92 5.97 -5.76
CA VAL A 84 -5.03 7.05 -5.30
C VAL A 84 -5.20 7.28 -3.80
N HIS A 85 -6.44 7.50 -3.34
CA HIS A 85 -6.72 7.68 -1.91
C HIS A 85 -6.26 6.47 -1.09
N MET A 86 -6.61 5.24 -1.50
CA MET A 86 -6.22 4.03 -0.79
C MET A 86 -4.70 3.88 -0.66
N THR A 87 -3.95 4.23 -1.71
CA THR A 87 -2.49 4.18 -1.70
C THR A 87 -1.90 5.25 -0.79
N CYS A 88 -2.46 6.46 -0.81
CA CYS A 88 -2.06 7.56 0.07
C CYS A 88 -2.33 7.23 1.54
N THR A 89 -3.51 6.71 1.85
CA THR A 89 -3.90 6.30 3.20
C THR A 89 -2.94 5.25 3.74
N LYS A 90 -2.62 4.20 2.97
CA LYS A 90 -1.63 3.19 3.37
C LYS A 90 -0.25 3.79 3.66
N ARG A 91 0.24 4.69 2.79
CA ARG A 91 1.52 5.38 3.01
C ARG A 91 1.48 6.28 4.25
N TYR A 92 0.37 6.96 4.47
CA TYR A 92 0.17 7.84 5.62
C TYR A 92 0.14 7.06 6.92
N ASP A 93 -0.55 5.92 6.96
CA ASP A 93 -0.59 5.04 8.12
C ASP A 93 0.81 4.51 8.47
N ILE A 94 1.60 4.07 7.47
CA ILE A 94 2.98 3.64 7.68
C ILE A 94 3.83 4.78 8.26
N LYS A 95 3.69 5.99 7.72
CA LYS A 95 4.38 7.17 8.23
C LYS A 95 3.99 7.47 9.68
N LEU A 96 2.70 7.43 10.01
CA LEU A 96 2.23 7.62 11.39
C LEU A 96 2.76 6.56 12.35
N LEU A 97 2.91 5.32 11.90
CA LEU A 97 3.51 4.25 12.71
C LEU A 97 5.01 4.46 12.95
N GLN A 98 5.73 4.96 11.93
CA GLN A 98 7.14 5.34 12.06
C GLN A 98 7.32 6.52 13.02
N ASP A 99 6.51 7.57 12.88
CA ASP A 99 6.58 8.77 13.71
C ASP A 99 6.22 8.48 15.18
N LYS A 100 5.33 7.50 15.43
CA LYS A 100 4.97 7.08 16.80
C LYS A 100 5.97 6.12 17.44
N ASN A 101 7.04 5.73 16.73
CA ASN A 101 8.07 4.81 17.20
C ASN A 101 7.51 3.56 17.91
N VAL A 102 6.34 3.07 17.46
CA VAL A 102 5.69 1.92 18.09
C VAL A 102 6.43 0.68 17.62
N SER A 103 7.32 0.17 18.47
CA SER A 103 7.79 -1.20 18.34
C SER A 103 6.55 -2.09 18.31
N VAL A 104 6.30 -2.74 17.18
CA VAL A 104 5.18 -3.66 17.03
C VAL A 104 5.47 -4.85 17.93
N HIS A 105 5.01 -4.79 19.18
CA HIS A 105 5.04 -5.92 20.11
C HIS A 105 4.01 -6.93 19.63
N CYS A 106 4.47 -7.99 18.96
CA CYS A 106 3.62 -9.11 18.62
C CYS A 106 3.09 -9.74 19.91
N SER A 107 1.77 -9.91 20.01
CA SER A 107 1.11 -10.64 21.10
C SER A 107 1.49 -12.13 21.18
N CYS A 108 2.36 -12.60 20.30
CA CYS A 108 2.88 -13.96 20.28
C CYS A 108 4.05 -14.21 21.24
N THR A 109 4.62 -13.19 21.88
CA THR A 109 5.58 -13.35 22.98
C THR A 109 4.85 -13.14 24.30
N GLY A 110 4.66 -14.23 25.04
CA GLY A 110 3.92 -14.26 26.30
C GLY A 110 4.39 -13.22 27.31
N GLU A 111 3.44 -12.71 28.09
CA GLU A 111 3.61 -11.75 29.16
C GLU A 111 4.74 -12.19 30.11
N VAL A 112 5.73 -11.32 30.31
CA VAL A 112 6.53 -11.34 31.54
C VAL A 112 6.18 -10.09 32.33
N ALA A 113 5.49 -10.34 33.44
CA ALA A 113 5.02 -9.33 34.36
C ALA A 113 6.18 -8.54 34.99
N ALA A 114 5.92 -7.25 35.14
CA ALA A 114 6.42 -6.33 36.15
C ALA A 114 7.94 -6.20 36.39
N LEU A 115 8.41 -4.99 36.08
CA LEU A 115 9.63 -4.34 36.54
C LEU A 115 9.98 -4.64 38.01
N SER A 116 11.26 -4.95 38.25
CA SER A 116 11.99 -4.43 39.40
C SER A 116 13.42 -4.04 39.00
N SER A 117 13.60 -2.72 38.92
CA SER A 117 14.82 -1.92 39.16
C SER A 117 16.18 -2.63 39.27
N VAL A 118 17.09 -2.44 38.29
CA VAL A 118 18.51 -2.04 38.52
C VAL A 118 19.11 -1.41 37.24
N SER A 119 20.11 -0.56 37.46
CA SER A 119 20.75 0.51 36.67
C SER A 119 21.46 0.19 35.33
N ASN A 120 21.70 1.27 34.58
CA ASN A 120 22.57 1.45 33.41
C ASN A 120 23.94 0.74 33.51
N ASP A 121 24.30 -0.10 32.54
CA ASP A 121 25.34 0.14 31.51
C ASP A 121 25.45 -1.13 30.64
N GLY A 122 25.64 -0.98 29.33
CA GLY A 122 25.86 -2.13 28.42
C GLY A 122 24.75 -2.40 27.42
N LEU A 123 25.15 -2.43 26.15
CA LEU A 123 24.40 -2.89 24.99
C LEU A 123 23.62 -4.18 25.30
N GLN A 124 22.31 -4.07 25.53
CA GLN A 124 21.43 -5.23 25.72
C GLN A 124 21.51 -6.11 24.46
N PRO A 125 21.90 -7.40 24.58
CA PRO A 125 21.90 -8.29 23.43
C PRO A 125 20.45 -8.42 22.96
N ALA A 126 20.20 -8.05 21.71
CA ALA A 126 18.91 -8.19 21.06
C ALA A 126 18.34 -9.58 21.38
N VAL A 127 17.10 -9.63 21.88
CA VAL A 127 16.39 -10.87 22.21
C VAL A 127 16.48 -11.80 21.01
N ILE A 128 17.28 -12.86 21.12
CA ILE A 128 17.57 -13.79 20.02
C ILE A 128 16.33 -14.65 19.81
N GLY A 129 15.61 -14.44 18.70
CA GLY A 129 14.38 -15.15 18.41
C GLY A 129 14.61 -16.63 18.08
N PRO A 130 13.57 -17.48 18.10
CA PRO A 130 13.69 -18.90 17.73
C PRO A 130 14.25 -19.11 16.31
N LEU A 131 13.96 -18.20 15.39
CA LEU A 131 14.50 -18.19 14.04
C LEU A 131 16.01 -17.89 14.04
N ASP A 132 16.47 -16.91 14.84
CA ASP A 132 17.89 -16.60 14.99
C ASP A 132 18.68 -17.80 15.55
N ILE A 133 18.10 -18.51 16.51
CA ILE A 133 18.70 -19.73 17.07
C ILE A 133 18.82 -20.81 15.98
N ALA A 134 17.79 -21.00 15.16
CA ALA A 134 17.81 -21.95 14.05
C ALA A 134 18.86 -21.56 12.98
N VAL A 135 18.92 -20.27 12.59
CA VAL A 135 19.87 -19.76 11.59
C VAL A 135 21.32 -19.87 12.07
N ARG A 136 21.59 -19.61 13.36
CA ARG A 136 22.93 -19.78 13.96
C ARG A 136 23.40 -21.23 13.97
N LYS A 137 22.48 -22.18 14.12
CA LYS A 137 22.78 -23.63 14.11
C LYS A 137 23.09 -24.19 12.72
N LEU A 138 22.81 -23.45 11.65
CA LEU A 138 23.17 -23.87 10.31
C LEU A 138 24.69 -23.81 10.12
N ASN A 139 25.25 -24.70 9.29
CA ASN A 139 26.62 -24.55 8.82
C ASN A 139 26.70 -23.53 7.68
N GLU A 140 27.91 -23.10 7.32
CA GLU A 140 28.12 -22.08 6.28
C GLU A 140 27.57 -22.53 4.91
N ASP A 141 27.71 -23.81 4.58
CA ASP A 141 27.20 -24.38 3.33
C ASP A 141 25.66 -24.39 3.26
N GLN A 142 24.99 -24.70 4.38
CA GLN A 142 23.54 -24.64 4.50
C GLN A 142 23.05 -23.21 4.39
N ARG A 143 23.76 -22.25 5.00
CA ARG A 143 23.45 -20.82 4.84
C ARG A 143 23.59 -20.37 3.39
N LYS A 144 24.66 -20.77 2.70
CA LYS A 144 24.85 -20.48 1.26
C LYS A 144 23.77 -21.12 0.38
N LYS A 145 23.38 -22.37 0.65
CA LYS A 145 22.30 -23.05 -0.08
C LYS A 145 20.95 -22.37 0.14
N LEU A 146 20.61 -22.04 1.39
CA LEU A 146 19.37 -21.33 1.72
C LEU A 146 19.33 -19.93 1.10
N SER A 147 20.45 -19.21 1.17
CA SER A 147 20.67 -17.95 0.46
C SER A 147 20.33 -18.10 -1.02
N MET A 148 21.01 -19.01 -1.73
CA MET A 148 20.77 -19.25 -3.15
C MET A 148 19.29 -19.56 -3.48
N ILE A 149 18.61 -20.38 -2.66
CA ILE A 149 17.19 -20.73 -2.85
C ILE A 149 16.28 -19.52 -2.70
N VAL A 150 16.47 -18.71 -1.65
CA VAL A 150 15.65 -17.51 -1.41
C VAL A 150 15.82 -16.50 -2.54
N PHE A 151 17.03 -16.33 -3.08
CA PHE A 151 17.27 -15.48 -4.23
C PHE A 151 16.64 -16.01 -5.51
N PHE A 152 16.76 -17.31 -5.78
CA PHE A 152 16.09 -17.95 -6.91
C PHE A 152 14.58 -17.69 -6.86
N ASN A 153 13.96 -17.93 -5.71
CA ASN A 153 12.53 -17.70 -5.52
C ASN A 153 12.14 -16.23 -5.68
N THR A 154 13.00 -15.30 -5.24
CA THR A 154 12.76 -13.86 -5.40
C THR A 154 12.78 -13.46 -6.88
N VAL A 155 13.77 -13.90 -7.65
CA VAL A 155 13.83 -13.63 -9.11
C VAL A 155 12.67 -14.29 -9.83
N TYR A 156 12.38 -15.55 -9.51
CA TYR A 156 11.24 -16.28 -10.07
C TYR A 156 9.90 -15.58 -9.77
N PHE A 157 9.72 -15.05 -8.56
CA PHE A 157 8.52 -14.30 -8.20
C PHE A 157 8.37 -13.02 -9.01
N VAL A 158 9.45 -12.24 -9.17
CA VAL A 158 9.47 -11.05 -10.02
C VAL A 158 9.09 -11.40 -11.46
N ALA A 159 9.67 -12.48 -12.00
CA ALA A 159 9.38 -12.98 -13.35
C ALA A 159 7.91 -13.42 -13.51
N LYS A 160 7.43 -14.29 -12.62
CA LYS A 160 6.09 -14.89 -12.67
C LYS A 160 4.98 -13.85 -12.51
N ARG A 161 5.24 -12.77 -11.78
CA ARG A 161 4.27 -11.70 -11.51
C ARG A 161 4.45 -10.49 -12.44
N GLU A 162 5.35 -10.56 -13.40
CA GLU A 162 5.66 -9.49 -14.35
C GLU A 162 5.96 -8.15 -13.65
N LEU A 163 6.65 -8.20 -12.51
CA LEU A 163 6.95 -7.02 -11.71
C LEU A 163 8.10 -6.19 -12.33
N PRO A 164 8.09 -4.86 -12.15
CA PRO A 164 9.20 -4.01 -12.59
C PRO A 164 10.52 -4.44 -11.96
N PHE A 165 11.57 -4.60 -12.78
CA PHE A 165 12.92 -4.94 -12.33
C PHE A 165 13.52 -3.93 -11.35
N SER A 166 13.03 -2.68 -11.35
CA SER A 166 13.43 -1.66 -10.40
C SER A 166 13.12 -2.03 -8.94
N LEU A 167 12.18 -2.96 -8.71
CA LEU A 167 11.85 -3.47 -7.37
C LEU A 167 12.84 -4.52 -6.87
N TYR A 168 13.68 -5.07 -7.76
CA TYR A 168 14.59 -6.16 -7.42
C TYR A 168 15.57 -5.80 -6.29
N PRO A 169 16.25 -4.63 -6.30
CA PRO A 169 17.13 -4.24 -5.20
C PRO A 169 16.42 -4.14 -3.84
N ASP A 170 15.20 -3.59 -3.82
CA ASP A 170 14.41 -3.47 -2.58
C ASP A 170 13.97 -4.84 -2.04
N LEU A 171 13.61 -5.77 -2.93
CA LEU A 171 13.30 -7.15 -2.57
C LEU A 171 14.53 -7.88 -2.00
N LEU A 172 15.73 -7.69 -2.58
CA LEU A 172 16.96 -8.26 -2.04
C LEU A 172 17.33 -7.67 -0.67
N LYS A 173 17.12 -6.36 -0.50
CA LYS A 173 17.31 -5.70 0.79
C LYS A 173 16.39 -6.29 1.85
N LEU A 174 15.14 -6.57 1.50
CA LEU A 174 14.20 -7.26 2.38
C LEU A 174 14.67 -8.67 2.75
N GLN A 175 15.20 -9.45 1.79
CA GLN A 175 15.75 -10.78 2.12
C GLN A 175 16.97 -10.72 3.03
N SER A 176 17.81 -9.70 2.85
CA SER A 176 18.97 -9.45 3.74
C SER A 176 18.50 -9.13 5.16
N GLN A 177 17.43 -8.34 5.31
CA GLN A 177 16.81 -8.06 6.62
C GLN A 177 16.19 -9.31 7.27
N ASN A 178 15.82 -10.32 6.48
CA ASN A 178 15.36 -11.61 6.98
C ASN A 178 16.50 -12.57 7.36
N GLY A 179 17.76 -12.11 7.37
CA GLY A 179 18.93 -12.89 7.73
C GLY A 179 19.47 -13.77 6.60
N VAL A 180 19.13 -13.45 5.35
CA VAL A 180 19.58 -14.18 4.17
C VAL A 180 20.35 -13.25 3.25
N ASP A 181 21.68 -13.37 3.24
CA ASP A 181 22.55 -12.48 2.45
C ASP A 181 22.72 -12.97 1.00
N PRO A 182 22.46 -12.12 -0.01
CA PRO A 182 22.71 -12.44 -1.40
C PRO A 182 24.19 -12.51 -1.74
N PRO A 183 24.62 -13.47 -2.57
CA PRO A 183 25.97 -13.42 -3.13
C PRO A 183 26.11 -12.16 -3.99
N SER A 184 27.27 -11.50 -3.86
CA SER A 184 27.55 -10.19 -4.48
C SER A 184 27.34 -10.17 -6.00
N SER A 185 27.56 -11.30 -6.67
CA SER A 185 27.35 -11.48 -8.11
C SER A 185 25.89 -11.33 -8.57
N TYR A 186 24.92 -11.37 -7.65
CA TYR A 186 23.49 -11.34 -7.96
C TYR A 186 22.79 -10.04 -7.52
N LEU A 187 23.50 -9.09 -6.93
CA LEU A 187 22.92 -7.86 -6.38
C LEU A 187 22.44 -6.85 -7.42
N THR A 188 22.83 -7.03 -8.68
CA THR A 188 22.58 -6.03 -9.73
C THR A 188 21.34 -6.39 -10.56
N ILE A 189 20.67 -5.36 -11.08
CA ILE A 189 19.57 -5.53 -12.04
C ILE A 189 20.04 -6.34 -13.26
N GLN A 190 21.30 -6.17 -13.68
CA GLN A 190 21.89 -6.93 -14.78
C GLN A 190 22.03 -8.43 -14.45
N ALA A 191 22.38 -8.76 -13.21
CA ALA A 191 22.43 -10.15 -12.76
C ALA A 191 21.04 -10.77 -12.70
N CYS A 192 20.03 -10.03 -12.23
CA CYS A 192 18.62 -10.44 -12.27
C CYS A 192 18.18 -10.80 -13.70
N ARG A 193 18.51 -9.94 -14.68
CA ARG A 193 18.18 -10.17 -16.10
C ARG A 193 18.81 -11.44 -16.65
N ARG A 194 20.13 -11.61 -16.47
CA ARG A 194 20.86 -12.83 -16.91
C ARG A 194 20.27 -14.10 -16.30
N PHE A 195 19.89 -14.02 -15.02
CA PHE A 195 19.31 -15.17 -14.32
C PHE A 195 17.87 -15.46 -14.76
N MET A 196 17.09 -14.43 -15.07
CA MET A 196 15.75 -14.57 -15.63
C MET A 196 15.79 -15.21 -17.02
N GLU A 197 16.75 -14.83 -17.88
CA GLU A 197 16.96 -15.48 -19.19
C GLU A 197 17.14 -16.99 -19.02
N PHE A 198 17.95 -17.42 -18.06
CA PHE A 198 18.15 -18.83 -17.72
C PHE A 198 16.87 -19.50 -17.19
N ILE A 199 16.11 -18.84 -16.31
CA ILE A 199 14.83 -19.37 -15.80
C ILE A 199 13.82 -19.54 -16.95
N LEU A 200 13.72 -18.55 -17.84
CA LEU A 200 12.83 -18.60 -19.00
C LEU A 200 13.25 -19.69 -19.98
N GLU A 201 14.55 -19.86 -20.23
CA GLU A 201 15.08 -20.94 -21.07
C GLU A 201 14.78 -22.33 -20.48
N THR A 202 14.88 -22.46 -19.15
CA THR A 202 14.65 -23.73 -18.44
C THR A 202 13.16 -24.09 -18.29
N TYR A 203 12.26 -23.10 -18.18
CA TYR A 203 10.83 -23.29 -17.93
C TYR A 203 9.92 -23.01 -19.15
N ASN A 204 10.49 -22.77 -20.34
CA ASN A 204 9.74 -22.60 -21.58
C ASN A 204 9.90 -23.84 -22.49
N PRO A 205 9.08 -24.90 -22.30
CA PRO A 205 9.13 -26.09 -23.15
C PRO A 205 8.59 -25.85 -24.58
N THR A 206 8.14 -24.64 -24.93
CA THR A 206 7.46 -24.33 -26.20
C THR A 206 8.28 -23.48 -27.17
N ARG A 207 9.61 -23.51 -27.07
CA ARG A 207 10.49 -22.89 -28.09
C ARG A 207 11.44 -23.85 -28.78
N LEU A 208 11.01 -25.10 -28.96
CA LEU A 208 11.54 -26.02 -29.97
C LEU A 208 10.42 -26.32 -30.99
N HIS A 209 10.65 -25.87 -32.23
CA HIS A 209 9.94 -26.22 -33.46
C HIS A 209 8.44 -25.83 -33.59
N TYR A 210 8.18 -24.64 -34.14
CA TYR A 210 7.71 -24.36 -35.51
C TYR A 210 7.23 -22.90 -35.62
#